data_AF-A0A836H854-F1
#
_entry.id   AF-A0A836H854-F1
#
_cell.length_a   1.000
_cell.length_b   1.000
_cell.length_c   1.000
_cell.angle_alpha   90.00
_cell.angle_beta   90.00
_cell.angle_gamma   90.00
#
_symmetry.space_group_name_H-M   'P 1'
#
loop_
_entity.id
_entity.type
_entity.pdbx_description
1 polymer ?
#
loop_
_entity_poly.entity_id
_entity_poly.type
_entity_poly.pdbx_seq_one_letter_code
_entity_poly.pdbx_strand_id
1 'polypeptide(L)'
;MEASDRLRQEGNAYFQEKKFQHAVDSYSQAIAAYKTPTLLCNRAFAYLKLELPGAALLDAQEAIDIEPGFVKAYYRKASAHLLLGKFKDAQKEFAAVLKLVPTEKDAQQKYDLCEKELRRLRFENAIKSKDGEPVSVTIKLGTIAASYSGPRIENDVITVEFVEAMQEHFRVEKKIDRRDVVFILLEVLKLFKSYPNFVTVMVPDGEDITVCGDTHGQFYDLLNIFKLNGKPSPTNRYLFNGDFVDRGSYSVENVLTLFAYKLLYPEHVFLSRGNHEGLSMNRVYGFEGEVRAKYSAEVFDLFSEVFNALPTGHILNEQVFVVHGGLYSRDDVTIADLQKPNRFREIPENGLICESLWADPQPMTGRSPSKRGVDCPSFGPDVTETFLKNNNLKLVVRSHEVKEEGYEVEHNGKCITVFSAPNYCDQMGNKGAFIRFTGGSMTPKYTTFTHVAHPGKRPMQYACGAGLF
;
A
#
# COMPACT_ATOMS: atom_id res chain seq x y z
N MET A 1 -31.62 23.16 8.50
CA MET A 1 -31.94 22.42 7.26
C MET A 1 -31.27 23.09 6.06
N GLU A 2 -31.60 24.34 5.71
CA GLU A 2 -30.99 25.06 4.56
C GLU A 2 -29.45 25.11 4.57
N ALA A 3 -28.83 25.36 5.74
CA ALA A 3 -27.37 25.35 5.88
C ALA A 3 -26.75 23.98 5.60
N SER A 4 -27.42 22.89 5.99
CA SER A 4 -26.97 21.51 5.72
C SER A 4 -27.11 21.17 4.23
N ASP A 5 -28.18 21.64 3.57
CA ASP A 5 -28.37 21.45 2.14
C ASP A 5 -27.31 22.12 1.28
N ARG A 6 -26.86 23.34 1.66
CA ARG A 6 -25.76 24.02 0.99
C ARG A 6 -24.44 23.23 1.11
N LEU A 7 -24.09 22.82 2.34
CA LEU A 7 -22.88 22.03 2.61
C LEU A 7 -22.91 20.66 1.89
N ARG A 8 -24.09 20.05 1.76
CA ARG A 8 -24.29 18.85 0.94
C ARG A 8 -23.97 19.10 -0.54
N GLN A 9 -24.44 20.23 -1.09
CA GLN A 9 -24.18 20.58 -2.49
C GLN A 9 -22.69 20.86 -2.73
N GLU A 10 -22.02 21.56 -1.80
CA GLU A 10 -20.56 21.74 -1.83
C GLU A 10 -19.83 20.40 -1.77
N GLY A 11 -20.22 19.50 -0.86
CA GLY A 11 -19.65 18.14 -0.79
C GLY A 11 -19.86 17.35 -2.08
N ASN A 12 -21.03 17.46 -2.70
CA ASN A 12 -21.30 16.83 -4.00
C ASN A 12 -20.40 17.41 -5.11
N ALA A 13 -20.20 18.73 -5.14
CA ALA A 13 -19.33 19.40 -6.11
C ALA A 13 -17.88 18.93 -5.96
N TYR A 14 -17.35 18.94 -4.74
CA TYR A 14 -16.01 18.39 -4.45
C TYR A 14 -15.88 16.92 -4.85
N PHE A 15 -16.92 16.12 -4.62
CA PHE A 15 -16.91 14.72 -5.02
C PHE A 15 -16.83 14.55 -6.55
N GLN A 16 -17.56 15.38 -7.33
CA GLN A 16 -17.48 15.36 -8.79
C GLN A 16 -16.12 15.82 -9.31
N GLU A 17 -15.50 16.78 -8.62
CA GLU A 17 -14.12 17.23 -8.88
C GLU A 17 -13.05 16.24 -8.39
N LYS A 18 -13.45 15.08 -7.85
CA LYS A 18 -12.57 14.06 -7.25
C LYS A 18 -11.74 14.57 -6.05
N LYS A 19 -12.14 15.70 -5.45
CA LYS A 19 -11.59 16.24 -4.20
C LYS A 19 -12.25 15.55 -3.01
N PHE A 20 -12.03 14.26 -2.87
CA PHE A 20 -12.78 13.43 -1.93
C PHE A 20 -12.60 13.85 -0.46
N GLN A 21 -11.41 14.33 -0.05
CA GLN A 21 -11.20 14.82 1.31
C GLN A 21 -12.04 16.07 1.60
N HIS A 22 -12.05 17.04 0.69
CA HIS A 22 -12.91 18.23 0.79
C HIS A 22 -14.41 17.86 0.80
N ALA A 23 -14.78 16.82 0.06
CA ALA A 23 -16.15 16.27 0.10
C ALA A 23 -16.48 15.70 1.48
N VAL A 24 -15.58 14.90 2.09
CA VAL A 24 -15.73 14.38 3.45
C VAL A 24 -15.90 15.51 4.47
N ASP A 25 -15.09 16.56 4.37
CA ASP A 25 -15.14 17.69 5.31
C ASP A 25 -16.47 18.43 5.19
N SER A 26 -16.91 18.69 3.96
CA SER A 26 -18.19 19.35 3.67
C SER A 26 -19.38 18.51 4.16
N TYR A 27 -19.39 17.20 3.89
CA TYR A 27 -20.44 16.30 4.39
C TYR A 27 -20.41 16.21 5.92
N SER A 28 -19.24 16.24 6.55
CA SER A 28 -19.13 16.21 8.01
C SER A 28 -19.76 17.44 8.66
N GLN A 29 -19.53 18.63 8.09
CA GLN A 29 -20.21 19.85 8.51
C GLN A 29 -21.72 19.78 8.27
N ALA A 30 -22.15 19.24 7.12
CA ALA A 30 -23.57 19.04 6.81
C ALA A 30 -24.27 18.12 7.81
N ILE A 31 -23.60 17.02 8.21
CA ILE A 31 -24.07 16.04 9.20
C ILE A 31 -24.15 16.66 10.59
N ALA A 32 -23.16 17.48 10.97
CA ALA A 32 -23.18 18.20 12.24
C ALA A 32 -24.37 19.18 12.33
N ALA A 33 -24.73 19.81 11.21
CA ALA A 33 -25.88 20.72 11.13
C ALA A 33 -27.23 19.98 11.09
N TYR A 34 -27.33 18.89 10.32
CA TYR A 34 -28.52 18.04 10.25
C TYR A 34 -28.16 16.67 9.68
N LYS A 35 -28.16 15.64 10.54
CA LYS A 35 -27.79 14.27 10.16
C LYS A 35 -28.92 13.57 9.41
N THR A 36 -28.60 12.97 8.25
CA THR A 36 -29.54 12.15 7.45
C THR A 36 -28.86 10.90 6.91
N PRO A 37 -29.59 9.81 6.62
CA PRO A 37 -29.04 8.62 5.96
C PRO A 37 -28.34 8.92 4.64
N THR A 38 -28.89 9.87 3.87
CA THR A 38 -28.30 10.31 2.59
C THR A 38 -26.93 10.94 2.77
N LEU A 39 -26.76 11.83 3.74
CA LEU A 39 -25.46 12.46 4.01
C LEU A 39 -24.42 11.46 4.49
N LEU A 40 -24.81 10.55 5.39
CA LEU A 40 -23.95 9.46 5.85
C LEU A 40 -23.51 8.58 4.68
N CYS A 41 -24.42 8.19 3.77
CA CYS A 41 -24.05 7.40 2.59
C CYS A 41 -23.18 8.15 1.57
N ASN A 42 -23.36 9.46 1.43
CA ASN A 42 -22.51 10.28 0.59
C ASN A 42 -21.09 10.38 1.17
N ARG A 43 -20.97 10.59 2.48
CA ARG A 43 -19.68 10.61 3.17
C ARG A 43 -19.02 9.23 3.20
N ALA A 44 -19.78 8.16 3.44
CA ALA A 44 -19.32 6.78 3.30
C ALA A 44 -18.75 6.52 1.91
N PHE A 45 -19.39 7.05 0.85
CA PHE A 45 -18.85 6.89 -0.50
C PHE A 45 -17.53 7.64 -0.71
N ALA A 46 -17.42 8.86 -0.17
CA ALA A 46 -16.16 9.60 -0.19
C ALA A 46 -15.06 8.87 0.60
N TYR A 47 -15.38 8.26 1.75
CA TYR A 47 -14.46 7.40 2.49
C TYR A 47 -14.01 6.17 1.68
N LEU A 48 -14.91 5.52 0.92
CA LEU A 48 -14.51 4.42 0.03
C LEU A 48 -13.53 4.88 -1.05
N LYS A 49 -13.69 6.10 -1.59
CA LYS A 49 -12.77 6.69 -2.57
C LYS A 49 -11.41 7.08 -1.98
N LEU A 50 -11.37 7.38 -0.68
CA LEU A 50 -10.16 7.63 0.08
C LEU A 50 -9.57 6.36 0.72
N GLU A 51 -10.13 5.19 0.45
CA GLU A 51 -9.66 3.91 1.01
C GLU A 51 -9.73 3.85 2.55
N LEU A 52 -10.79 4.46 3.10
CA LEU A 52 -11.12 4.46 4.53
C LEU A 52 -12.37 3.59 4.80
N PRO A 53 -12.33 2.27 4.54
CA PRO A 53 -13.50 1.42 4.62
C PRO A 53 -14.04 1.27 6.05
N GLY A 54 -13.22 1.43 7.10
CA GLY A 54 -13.69 1.43 8.49
C GLY A 54 -14.64 2.59 8.77
N ALA A 55 -14.26 3.81 8.35
CA ALA A 55 -15.13 4.97 8.46
C ALA A 55 -16.39 4.83 7.59
N ALA A 56 -16.26 4.26 6.38
CA ALA A 56 -17.40 3.96 5.52
C ALA A 56 -18.38 2.94 6.13
N LEU A 57 -17.87 1.91 6.83
CA LEU A 57 -18.70 0.93 7.54
C LEU A 57 -19.51 1.58 8.66
N LEU A 58 -18.89 2.48 9.44
CA LEU A 58 -19.57 3.19 10.52
C LEU A 58 -20.69 4.08 9.99
N ASP A 59 -20.41 4.91 8.98
CA ASP A 59 -21.42 5.78 8.37
C ASP A 59 -22.56 4.96 7.72
N ALA A 60 -22.22 3.87 7.04
CA ALA A 60 -23.21 3.00 6.42
C ALA A 60 -24.09 2.29 7.46
N GLN A 61 -23.50 1.83 8.57
CA GLN A 61 -24.26 1.22 9.67
C GLN A 61 -25.18 2.24 10.33
N GLU A 62 -24.69 3.44 10.63
CA GLU A 62 -25.52 4.51 11.22
C GLU A 62 -26.67 4.91 10.29
N ALA A 63 -26.45 4.93 8.97
CA ALA A 63 -27.52 5.17 8.00
C ALA A 63 -28.60 4.08 8.02
N ILE A 64 -28.22 2.81 8.19
CA ILE A 64 -29.15 1.67 8.34
C ILE A 64 -29.94 1.79 9.65
N ASP A 65 -29.27 2.19 10.74
CA ASP A 65 -29.91 2.33 12.05
C ASP A 65 -30.97 3.45 12.05
N ILE A 66 -30.73 4.53 11.30
CA ILE A 66 -31.72 5.61 11.10
C ILE A 66 -32.85 5.17 10.16
N GLU A 67 -32.53 4.51 9.04
CA GLU A 67 -33.51 4.07 8.04
C GLU A 67 -33.20 2.64 7.55
N PRO A 68 -33.79 1.59 8.18
CA PRO A 68 -33.49 0.19 7.84
C PRO A 68 -33.84 -0.23 6.41
N GLY A 69 -34.64 0.56 5.69
CA GLY A 69 -34.97 0.33 4.28
C GLY A 69 -33.99 1.00 3.30
N PHE A 70 -32.97 1.73 3.78
CA PHE A 70 -32.14 2.56 2.93
C PHE A 70 -31.10 1.74 2.16
N VAL A 71 -31.49 1.24 0.99
CA VAL A 71 -30.72 0.33 0.12
C VAL A 71 -29.28 0.80 -0.12
N LYS A 72 -29.07 2.10 -0.32
CA LYS A 72 -27.74 2.68 -0.55
C LYS A 72 -26.78 2.39 0.60
N ALA A 73 -27.26 2.36 1.84
CA ALA A 73 -26.41 2.10 3.01
C ALA A 73 -25.89 0.67 3.03
N TYR A 74 -26.74 -0.32 2.80
CA TYR A 74 -26.32 -1.73 2.65
C TYR A 74 -25.31 -1.88 1.52
N TYR A 75 -25.53 -1.22 0.40
CA TYR A 75 -24.60 -1.25 -0.72
C TYR A 75 -23.23 -0.64 -0.36
N ARG A 76 -23.20 0.52 0.34
CA ARG A 76 -21.94 1.15 0.81
C ARG A 76 -21.23 0.25 1.82
N LYS A 77 -21.96 -0.38 2.73
CA LYS A 77 -21.42 -1.34 3.71
C LYS A 77 -20.83 -2.58 3.03
N ALA A 78 -21.53 -3.14 2.04
CA ALA A 78 -21.03 -4.25 1.23
C ALA A 78 -19.74 -3.88 0.47
N SER A 79 -19.71 -2.67 -0.09
CA SER A 79 -18.54 -2.11 -0.78
C SER A 79 -17.33 -1.96 0.16
N ALA A 80 -17.56 -1.49 1.39
CA ALA A 80 -16.51 -1.38 2.39
C ALA A 80 -15.95 -2.75 2.80
N HIS A 81 -16.81 -3.76 2.98
CA HIS A 81 -16.38 -5.13 3.25
C HIS A 81 -15.58 -5.73 2.07
N LEU A 82 -15.92 -5.41 0.83
CA LEU A 82 -15.15 -5.81 -0.35
C LEU A 82 -13.73 -5.23 -0.34
N LEU A 83 -13.57 -3.93 -0.03
CA LEU A 83 -12.25 -3.30 0.09
C LEU A 83 -11.40 -3.93 1.22
N LEU A 84 -12.05 -4.42 2.27
CA LEU A 84 -11.39 -5.14 3.36
C LEU A 84 -11.09 -6.61 3.03
N GLY A 85 -11.44 -7.10 1.83
CA GLY A 85 -11.34 -8.52 1.47
C GLY A 85 -12.28 -9.43 2.29
N LYS A 86 -13.24 -8.86 3.03
CA LYS A 86 -14.21 -9.58 3.87
C LYS A 86 -15.38 -10.07 3.00
N PHE A 87 -15.09 -10.96 2.05
CA PHE A 87 -16.06 -11.43 1.05
C PHE A 87 -17.34 -12.03 1.63
N LYS A 88 -17.25 -12.70 2.79
CA LYS A 88 -18.42 -13.26 3.49
C LYS A 88 -19.36 -12.17 4.00
N ASP A 89 -18.79 -11.14 4.60
CA ASP A 89 -19.57 -10.01 5.12
C ASP A 89 -20.14 -9.19 3.96
N ALA A 90 -19.33 -8.94 2.92
CA ALA A 90 -19.78 -8.28 1.69
C ALA A 90 -20.96 -9.03 1.04
N GLN A 91 -20.86 -10.35 0.88
CA GLN A 91 -21.92 -11.19 0.33
C GLN A 91 -23.23 -11.06 1.11
N LYS A 92 -23.15 -11.07 2.45
CA LYS A 92 -24.31 -10.89 3.33
C LYS A 92 -24.99 -9.55 3.08
N GLU A 93 -24.23 -8.47 2.97
CA GLU A 93 -24.78 -7.12 2.75
C GLU A 93 -25.33 -6.96 1.31
N PHE A 94 -24.71 -7.55 0.29
CA PHE A 94 -25.31 -7.60 -1.07
C PHE A 94 -26.59 -8.43 -1.11
N ALA A 95 -26.68 -9.53 -0.36
CA ALA A 95 -27.92 -10.28 -0.23
C ALA A 95 -29.05 -9.42 0.38
N ALA A 96 -28.73 -8.55 1.34
CA ALA A 96 -29.69 -7.60 1.89
C ALA A 96 -30.14 -6.57 0.85
N VAL A 97 -29.23 -6.06 0.00
CA VAL A 97 -29.57 -5.19 -1.15
C VAL A 97 -30.54 -5.92 -2.09
N LEU A 98 -30.23 -7.15 -2.50
CA LEU A 98 -31.05 -7.94 -3.43
C LEU A 98 -32.40 -8.36 -2.84
N LYS A 99 -32.51 -8.49 -1.52
CA LYS A 99 -33.79 -8.70 -0.84
C LYS A 99 -34.69 -7.47 -0.94
N LEU A 100 -34.11 -6.26 -0.86
CA LEU A 100 -34.85 -5.00 -0.98
C LEU A 100 -35.12 -4.61 -2.44
N VAL A 101 -34.17 -4.89 -3.33
CA VAL A 101 -34.22 -4.56 -4.77
C VAL A 101 -33.71 -5.76 -5.59
N PRO A 102 -34.56 -6.76 -5.89
CA PRO A 102 -34.15 -7.98 -6.60
C PRO A 102 -33.64 -7.76 -8.02
N THR A 103 -33.93 -6.61 -8.62
CA THR A 103 -33.56 -6.26 -9.99
C THR A 103 -32.22 -5.52 -10.09
N GLU A 104 -31.53 -5.28 -8.96
CA GLU A 104 -30.26 -4.54 -8.92
C GLU A 104 -29.10 -5.38 -9.47
N LYS A 105 -28.87 -5.25 -10.79
CA LYS A 105 -27.93 -6.09 -11.55
C LYS A 105 -26.50 -6.03 -11.01
N ASP A 106 -26.03 -4.85 -10.66
CA ASP A 106 -24.67 -4.68 -10.16
C ASP A 106 -24.47 -5.35 -8.79
N ALA A 107 -25.47 -5.26 -7.90
CA ALA A 107 -25.44 -5.97 -6.62
C ALA A 107 -25.43 -7.50 -6.81
N GLN A 108 -26.17 -8.02 -7.81
CA GLN A 108 -26.13 -9.45 -8.14
C GLN A 108 -24.75 -9.88 -8.63
N GLN A 109 -24.15 -9.11 -9.55
CA GLN A 109 -22.80 -9.38 -10.05
C GLN A 109 -21.76 -9.40 -8.92
N LYS A 110 -21.86 -8.46 -7.96
CA LYS A 110 -20.95 -8.39 -6.81
C LYS A 110 -21.21 -9.49 -5.78
N TYR A 111 -22.46 -9.92 -5.60
CA TYR A 111 -22.80 -11.10 -4.80
C TYR A 111 -22.16 -12.38 -5.38
N ASP A 112 -22.33 -12.60 -6.68
CA ASP A 112 -21.77 -13.77 -7.38
C ASP A 112 -20.23 -13.76 -7.36
N LEU A 113 -19.63 -12.57 -7.46
CA LEU A 113 -18.20 -12.38 -7.27
C LEU A 113 -17.76 -12.82 -5.87
N CYS A 114 -18.44 -12.37 -4.82
CA CYS A 114 -18.11 -12.79 -3.45
C CYS A 114 -18.23 -14.30 -3.29
N GLU A 115 -19.24 -14.92 -3.88
CA GLU A 115 -19.41 -16.38 -3.84
C GLU A 115 -18.24 -17.11 -4.52
N LYS A 116 -17.86 -16.65 -5.71
CA LYS A 116 -16.72 -17.19 -6.47
C LYS A 116 -15.43 -17.08 -5.66
N GLU A 117 -15.17 -15.93 -5.04
CA GLU A 117 -13.98 -15.70 -4.22
C GLU A 117 -13.98 -16.56 -2.95
N LEU A 118 -15.11 -16.66 -2.25
CA LEU A 118 -15.24 -17.56 -1.10
C LEU A 118 -15.01 -19.03 -1.48
N ARG A 119 -15.49 -19.46 -2.65
CA ARG A 119 -15.24 -20.82 -3.16
C ARG A 119 -13.77 -21.04 -3.47
N ARG A 120 -13.10 -20.06 -4.10
CA ARG A 120 -11.66 -20.07 -4.36
C ARG A 120 -10.88 -20.21 -3.05
N LEU A 121 -11.15 -19.35 -2.06
CA LEU A 121 -10.49 -19.37 -0.76
C LEU A 121 -10.67 -20.70 -0.01
N ARG A 122 -11.88 -21.27 -0.03
CA ARG A 122 -12.15 -22.59 0.57
C ARG A 122 -11.32 -23.70 -0.09
N PHE A 123 -11.23 -23.67 -1.42
CA PHE A 123 -10.44 -24.64 -2.18
C PHE A 123 -8.94 -24.51 -1.88
N GLU A 124 -8.40 -23.30 -1.90
CA GLU A 124 -6.99 -23.04 -1.57
C GLU A 124 -6.65 -23.45 -0.13
N ASN A 125 -7.50 -23.12 0.83
CA ASN A 125 -7.30 -23.51 2.23
C ASN A 125 -7.40 -25.02 2.44
N ALA A 126 -8.14 -25.74 1.59
CA ALA A 126 -8.19 -27.20 1.63
C ALA A 126 -6.93 -27.85 1.02
N ILE A 127 -6.23 -27.17 0.11
CA ILE A 127 -5.02 -27.65 -0.55
C ILE A 127 -3.75 -27.29 0.22
N LYS A 128 -3.76 -26.19 0.99
CA LYS A 128 -2.66 -25.85 1.90
C LYS A 128 -2.50 -26.94 2.94
N SER A 129 -1.61 -27.90 2.68
CA SER A 129 -1.13 -28.81 3.71
C SER A 129 -0.38 -27.99 4.77
N LYS A 130 -0.57 -28.32 6.05
CA LYS A 130 0.18 -27.67 7.14
C LYS A 130 1.69 -27.95 7.10
N ASP A 131 2.12 -28.90 6.27
CA ASP A 131 3.46 -29.49 6.25
C ASP A 131 4.15 -29.44 4.87
N GLY A 132 3.65 -28.61 3.94
CA GLY A 132 4.30 -28.42 2.63
C GLY A 132 5.60 -27.63 2.73
N GLU A 133 6.64 -28.06 2.01
CA GLU A 133 7.87 -27.26 1.88
C GLU A 133 7.56 -25.90 1.24
N PRO A 134 8.22 -24.81 1.67
CA PRO A 134 8.08 -23.50 1.02
C PRO A 134 8.34 -23.58 -0.49
N VAL A 135 7.64 -22.76 -1.26
CA VAL A 135 7.83 -22.65 -2.72
C VAL A 135 9.26 -22.27 -3.04
N SER A 136 9.91 -21.46 -2.20
CA SER A 136 11.34 -21.14 -2.34
C SER A 136 12.29 -22.35 -2.31
N VAL A 137 11.87 -23.49 -1.74
CA VAL A 137 12.64 -24.74 -1.73
C VAL A 137 12.32 -25.62 -2.94
N THR A 138 11.05 -25.64 -3.35
CA THR A 138 10.55 -26.58 -4.37
C THR A 138 10.65 -26.03 -5.79
N ILE A 139 10.53 -24.71 -5.96
CA ILE A 139 10.54 -24.04 -7.27
C ILE A 139 11.86 -24.26 -8.01
N LYS A 140 11.78 -24.56 -9.30
CA LYS A 140 12.94 -24.68 -10.18
C LYS A 140 13.13 -23.42 -11.01
N LEU A 141 14.37 -22.97 -11.14
CA LEU A 141 14.77 -21.88 -12.04
C LEU A 141 14.35 -22.17 -13.49
N GLY A 142 14.56 -23.42 -13.93
CA GLY A 142 14.32 -23.81 -15.32
C GLY A 142 15.42 -23.33 -16.26
N THR A 143 15.17 -23.41 -17.56
CA THR A 143 16.07 -22.92 -18.62
C THR A 143 15.40 -21.80 -19.42
N ILE A 144 16.19 -20.85 -19.89
CA ILE A 144 15.72 -19.78 -20.78
C ILE A 144 15.57 -20.35 -22.19
N ALA A 145 14.44 -20.07 -22.85
CA ALA A 145 14.20 -20.50 -24.22
C ALA A 145 15.23 -19.87 -25.19
N ALA A 146 15.73 -20.65 -26.15
CA ALA A 146 16.70 -20.16 -27.14
C ALA A 146 16.19 -18.98 -27.97
N SER A 147 14.86 -18.86 -28.13
CA SER A 147 14.19 -17.76 -28.82
C SER A 147 14.08 -16.46 -28.01
N TYR A 148 14.34 -16.49 -26.70
CA TYR A 148 14.24 -15.30 -25.86
C TYR A 148 15.38 -14.32 -26.15
N SER A 149 15.07 -13.07 -26.48
CA SER A 149 16.07 -12.05 -26.85
C SER A 149 16.11 -10.85 -25.89
N GLY A 150 15.47 -10.97 -24.73
CA GLY A 150 15.52 -9.93 -23.71
C GLY A 150 16.76 -10.03 -22.81
N PRO A 151 16.84 -9.16 -21.78
CA PRO A 151 17.93 -9.12 -20.81
C PRO A 151 18.05 -10.45 -20.07
N ARG A 152 19.29 -10.87 -19.76
CA ARG A 152 19.57 -12.14 -19.09
C ARG A 152 20.54 -11.94 -17.94
N ILE A 153 20.34 -12.68 -16.85
CA ILE A 153 21.31 -12.75 -15.75
C ILE A 153 22.36 -13.80 -16.11
N GLU A 154 23.58 -13.34 -16.34
CA GLU A 154 24.72 -14.21 -16.65
C GLU A 154 25.52 -14.54 -15.40
N ASN A 155 26.01 -15.78 -15.31
CA ASN A 155 26.83 -16.27 -14.19
C ASN A 155 26.22 -16.06 -12.80
N ASP A 156 24.89 -15.99 -12.70
CA ASP A 156 24.15 -15.76 -11.46
C ASP A 156 24.57 -14.46 -10.73
N VAL A 157 24.92 -13.42 -11.50
CA VAL A 157 25.27 -12.09 -10.98
C VAL A 157 24.35 -11.02 -11.56
N ILE A 158 23.74 -10.23 -10.67
CA ILE A 158 23.02 -9.01 -11.07
C ILE A 158 24.05 -7.91 -11.37
N THR A 159 24.07 -7.41 -12.60
CA THR A 159 24.97 -6.32 -13.01
C THR A 159 24.19 -5.05 -13.34
N VAL A 160 24.91 -3.91 -13.43
CA VAL A 160 24.31 -2.63 -13.85
C VAL A 160 23.69 -2.78 -15.24
N GLU A 161 24.39 -3.41 -16.17
CA GLU A 161 23.95 -3.61 -17.56
C GLU A 161 22.65 -4.41 -17.62
N PHE A 162 22.53 -5.48 -16.83
CA PHE A 162 21.28 -6.24 -16.73
C PHE A 162 20.14 -5.37 -16.20
N VAL A 163 20.36 -4.63 -15.10
CA VAL A 163 19.32 -3.80 -14.48
C VAL A 163 18.86 -2.69 -15.42
N GLU A 164 19.76 -2.07 -16.16
CA GLU A 164 19.43 -1.05 -17.15
C GLU A 164 18.68 -1.64 -18.36
N ALA A 165 19.15 -2.77 -18.90
CA ALA A 165 18.47 -3.45 -20.00
C ALA A 165 17.08 -3.96 -19.59
N MET A 166 16.92 -4.44 -18.36
CA MET A 166 15.64 -4.86 -17.77
C MET A 166 14.64 -3.70 -17.70
N GLN A 167 15.07 -2.54 -17.19
CA GLN A 167 14.21 -1.34 -17.14
C GLN A 167 13.76 -0.92 -18.53
N GLU A 168 14.65 -0.92 -19.52
CA GLU A 168 14.30 -0.59 -20.90
C GLU A 168 13.34 -1.62 -21.51
N HIS A 169 13.53 -2.90 -21.21
CA HIS A 169 12.66 -3.98 -21.64
C HIS A 169 11.23 -3.82 -21.09
N PHE A 170 11.12 -3.49 -19.80
CA PHE A 170 9.86 -3.18 -19.13
C PHE A 170 9.21 -1.90 -19.68
N ARG A 171 10.00 -0.86 -20.00
CA ARG A 171 9.52 0.41 -20.56
C ARG A 171 8.81 0.24 -21.92
N VAL A 172 9.18 -0.80 -22.67
CA VAL A 172 8.52 -1.17 -23.95
C VAL A 172 7.52 -2.33 -23.78
N GLU A 173 7.01 -2.51 -22.56
CA GLU A 173 5.98 -3.50 -22.18
C GLU A 173 6.35 -4.96 -22.46
N LYS A 174 7.64 -5.28 -22.49
CA LYS A 174 8.12 -6.66 -22.58
C LYS A 174 8.46 -7.20 -21.20
N LYS A 175 8.29 -8.51 -21.02
CA LYS A 175 8.59 -9.20 -19.76
C LYS A 175 9.96 -9.87 -19.79
N ILE A 176 10.66 -9.89 -18.66
CA ILE A 176 11.85 -10.74 -18.52
C ILE A 176 11.46 -12.21 -18.36
N ASP A 177 12.39 -13.11 -18.69
CA ASP A 177 12.15 -14.55 -18.63
C ASP A 177 11.84 -15.03 -17.19
N ARG A 178 10.99 -16.06 -17.06
CA ARG A 178 10.62 -16.64 -15.76
C ARG A 178 11.84 -17.04 -14.94
N ARG A 179 12.89 -17.60 -15.58
CA ARG A 179 14.10 -18.05 -14.90
C ARG A 179 14.75 -16.91 -14.12
N ASP A 180 14.88 -15.73 -14.74
CA ASP A 180 15.53 -14.57 -14.12
C ASP A 180 14.64 -13.94 -13.03
N VAL A 181 13.31 -13.97 -13.19
CA VAL A 181 12.38 -13.59 -12.12
C VAL A 181 12.56 -14.48 -10.89
N VAL A 182 12.52 -15.80 -11.08
CA VAL A 182 12.68 -16.74 -9.96
C VAL A 182 14.06 -16.57 -9.31
N PHE A 183 15.11 -16.35 -10.09
CA PHE A 183 16.45 -16.06 -9.57
C PHE A 183 16.46 -14.82 -8.66
N ILE A 184 15.94 -13.67 -9.15
CA ILE A 184 15.86 -12.42 -8.37
C ILE A 184 15.11 -12.66 -7.06
N LEU A 185 13.98 -13.37 -7.11
CA LEU A 185 13.15 -13.63 -5.93
C LEU A 185 13.83 -14.53 -4.90
N LEU A 186 14.54 -15.58 -5.34
CA LEU A 186 15.27 -16.47 -4.45
C LEU A 186 16.44 -15.75 -3.76
N GLU A 187 17.22 -14.97 -4.51
CA GLU A 187 18.35 -14.24 -3.95
C GLU A 187 17.90 -13.13 -3.00
N VAL A 188 16.85 -12.38 -3.34
CA VAL A 188 16.36 -11.31 -2.47
C VAL A 188 15.69 -11.88 -1.21
N LEU A 189 15.02 -13.04 -1.31
CA LEU A 189 14.49 -13.74 -0.14
C LEU A 189 15.60 -14.13 0.84
N LYS A 190 16.70 -14.69 0.33
CA LYS A 190 17.87 -15.06 1.12
C LYS A 190 18.46 -13.84 1.82
N LEU A 191 18.60 -12.72 1.10
CA LEU A 191 19.09 -11.46 1.65
C LEU A 191 18.16 -10.94 2.76
N PHE A 192 16.86 -10.82 2.49
CA PHE A 192 15.91 -10.29 3.47
C PHE A 192 15.78 -11.15 4.72
N LYS A 193 15.91 -12.48 4.62
CA LYS A 193 15.95 -13.39 5.78
C LYS A 193 17.12 -13.10 6.73
N SER A 194 18.20 -12.49 6.25
CA SER A 194 19.35 -12.12 7.09
C SER A 194 19.15 -10.83 7.89
N TYR A 195 18.13 -10.02 7.55
CA TYR A 195 17.93 -8.73 8.19
C TYR A 195 17.05 -8.80 9.44
N PRO A 196 17.23 -7.87 10.39
CA PRO A 196 16.28 -7.63 11.48
C PRO A 196 14.95 -7.07 10.96
N ASN A 197 13.94 -6.94 11.82
CA ASN A 197 12.66 -6.33 11.43
C ASN A 197 12.84 -4.84 11.13
N PHE A 198 13.57 -4.13 11.99
CA PHE A 198 13.95 -2.74 11.76
C PHE A 198 15.46 -2.66 11.49
N VAL A 199 15.83 -2.15 10.32
CA VAL A 199 17.24 -2.07 9.89
C VAL A 199 17.78 -0.67 10.21
N THR A 200 18.86 -0.60 10.98
CA THR A 200 19.59 0.65 11.20
C THR A 200 20.48 0.94 9.98
N VAL A 201 20.37 2.15 9.44
CA VAL A 201 21.14 2.62 8.29
C VAL A 201 21.96 3.82 8.72
N MET A 202 23.29 3.71 8.56
CA MET A 202 24.23 4.79 8.82
C MET A 202 24.59 5.47 7.51
N VAL A 203 24.15 6.72 7.36
CA VAL A 203 24.46 7.63 6.26
C VAL A 203 25.66 8.49 6.68
N PRO A 204 26.82 8.35 6.02
CA PRO A 204 28.01 9.13 6.33
C PRO A 204 27.80 10.64 6.19
N ASP A 205 28.56 11.42 6.94
CA ASP A 205 28.48 12.89 6.90
C ASP A 205 28.71 13.42 5.49
N GLY A 206 27.80 14.29 5.02
CA GLY A 206 27.85 14.87 3.68
C GLY A 206 27.35 13.95 2.55
N GLU A 207 27.06 12.68 2.83
CA GLU A 207 26.37 11.78 1.89
C GLU A 207 24.86 11.84 2.07
N ASP A 208 24.12 11.45 1.02
CA ASP A 208 22.65 11.53 1.03
C ASP A 208 21.98 10.15 1.01
N ILE A 209 20.75 10.13 1.53
CA ILE A 209 19.76 9.08 1.29
C ILE A 209 18.44 9.71 0.87
N THR A 210 17.81 9.12 -0.14
CA THR A 210 16.47 9.51 -0.61
C THR A 210 15.42 8.53 -0.09
N VAL A 211 14.40 9.02 0.59
CA VAL A 211 13.25 8.24 1.05
C VAL A 211 12.06 8.50 0.12
N CYS A 212 11.60 7.44 -0.53
CA CYS A 212 10.39 7.40 -1.33
C CYS A 212 9.27 6.72 -0.52
N GLY A 213 8.04 7.19 -0.68
CA GLY A 213 6.85 6.51 -0.19
C GLY A 213 6.33 5.47 -1.18
N ASP A 214 5.01 5.31 -1.18
CA ASP A 214 4.27 4.36 -2.00
C ASP A 214 4.51 4.61 -3.49
N THR A 215 4.61 3.53 -4.26
CA THR A 215 4.77 3.60 -5.73
C THR A 215 3.70 2.82 -6.48
N HIS A 216 3.01 1.87 -5.85
CA HIS A 216 1.79 1.22 -6.33
C HIS A 216 1.80 0.82 -7.81
N GLY A 217 2.87 0.16 -8.26
CA GLY A 217 2.99 -0.30 -9.63
C GLY A 217 2.95 0.81 -10.70
N GLN A 218 3.21 2.07 -10.34
CA GLN A 218 3.41 3.18 -11.27
C GLN A 218 4.85 3.20 -11.79
N PHE A 219 5.23 2.14 -12.52
CA PHE A 219 6.60 1.91 -12.98
C PHE A 219 7.21 3.09 -13.77
N TYR A 220 6.41 3.79 -14.58
CA TYR A 220 6.89 4.92 -15.37
C TYR A 220 7.21 6.15 -14.50
N ASP A 221 6.47 6.34 -13.40
CA ASP A 221 6.78 7.36 -12.41
C ASP A 221 8.01 6.97 -11.58
N LEU A 222 8.22 5.68 -11.29
CA LEU A 222 9.48 5.21 -10.69
C LEU A 222 10.69 5.57 -11.59
N LEU A 223 10.59 5.33 -12.89
CA LEU A 223 11.65 5.75 -13.84
C LEU A 223 11.83 7.27 -13.86
N ASN A 224 10.75 8.04 -13.68
CA ASN A 224 10.82 9.49 -13.58
C ASN A 224 11.54 9.94 -12.30
N ILE A 225 11.33 9.28 -11.16
CA ILE A 225 12.10 9.53 -9.93
C ILE A 225 13.60 9.35 -10.22
N PHE A 226 14.00 8.26 -10.87
CA PHE A 226 15.41 8.01 -11.21
C PHE A 226 15.97 9.01 -12.22
N LYS A 227 15.12 9.53 -13.13
CA LYS A 227 15.52 10.60 -14.05
C LYS A 227 15.76 11.93 -13.31
N LEU A 228 14.91 12.26 -12.34
CA LEU A 228 14.96 13.53 -11.60
C LEU A 228 16.06 13.54 -10.52
N ASN A 229 16.26 12.41 -9.84
CA ASN A 229 17.12 12.31 -8.65
C ASN A 229 18.31 11.37 -8.84
N GLY A 230 18.54 10.88 -10.07
CA GLY A 230 19.58 9.92 -10.39
C GLY A 230 19.20 8.49 -10.02
N LYS A 231 19.77 7.51 -10.72
CA LYS A 231 19.56 6.09 -10.43
C LYS A 231 20.20 5.70 -9.08
N PRO A 232 19.72 4.63 -8.42
CA PRO A 232 20.39 4.06 -7.26
C PRO A 232 21.84 3.68 -7.59
N SER A 233 22.75 3.99 -6.67
CA SER A 233 24.18 3.69 -6.79
C SER A 233 24.85 3.75 -5.41
N PRO A 234 26.12 3.35 -5.25
CA PRO A 234 26.85 3.51 -3.99
C PRO A 234 26.92 4.96 -3.50
N THR A 235 26.86 5.92 -4.43
CA THR A 235 26.87 7.36 -4.14
C THR A 235 25.46 7.99 -4.11
N ASN A 236 24.40 7.21 -4.33
CA ASN A 236 23.02 7.71 -4.35
C ASN A 236 22.07 6.67 -3.74
N ARG A 237 21.88 6.76 -2.42
CA ARG A 237 21.10 5.79 -1.64
C ARG A 237 19.60 6.04 -1.76
N TYR A 238 18.83 4.95 -1.75
CA TYR A 238 17.38 4.99 -1.74
C TYR A 238 16.79 4.10 -0.67
N LEU A 239 15.73 4.57 -0.02
CA LEU A 239 14.82 3.79 0.81
C LEU A 239 13.41 3.92 0.23
N PHE A 240 12.81 2.81 -0.20
CA PHE A 240 11.40 2.77 -0.60
C PHE A 240 10.57 2.19 0.55
N ASN A 241 9.65 3.01 1.06
CA ASN A 241 8.95 2.74 2.30
C ASN A 241 7.60 2.03 2.09
N GLY A 242 7.65 0.82 1.51
CA GLY A 242 6.49 -0.04 1.29
C GLY A 242 5.62 0.35 0.10
N ASP A 243 4.63 -0.50 -0.17
CA ASP A 243 3.57 -0.31 -1.17
C ASP A 243 4.13 -0.11 -2.58
N PHE A 244 4.89 -1.11 -3.02
CA PHE A 244 5.48 -1.18 -4.35
C PHE A 244 4.49 -1.67 -5.39
N VAL A 245 3.50 -2.45 -4.97
CA VAL A 245 2.59 -3.20 -5.84
C VAL A 245 1.13 -2.80 -5.59
N ASP A 246 0.25 -3.49 -6.31
CA ASP A 246 -1.19 -3.28 -6.35
C ASP A 246 -1.58 -1.93 -6.95
N ARG A 247 -2.86 -1.82 -7.33
CA ARG A 247 -3.48 -0.61 -7.90
C ARG A 247 -2.98 -0.30 -9.30
N GLY A 248 -1.72 0.08 -9.46
CA GLY A 248 -1.09 0.25 -10.78
C GLY A 248 -0.91 -1.08 -11.49
N SER A 249 -0.99 -1.03 -12.82
CA SER A 249 -0.96 -2.22 -13.70
C SER A 249 0.44 -2.58 -14.20
N TYR A 250 1.48 -2.03 -13.58
CA TYR A 250 2.89 -2.33 -13.83
C TYR A 250 3.62 -2.70 -12.51
N SER A 251 2.91 -3.38 -11.61
CA SER A 251 3.43 -3.75 -10.29
C SER A 251 4.62 -4.71 -10.39
N VAL A 252 4.58 -5.66 -11.34
CA VAL A 252 5.65 -6.63 -11.59
C VAL A 252 6.94 -5.91 -12.02
N GLU A 253 6.85 -5.00 -12.99
CA GLU A 253 7.99 -4.23 -13.48
C GLU A 253 8.58 -3.36 -12.36
N ASN A 254 7.70 -2.73 -11.57
CA ASN A 254 8.07 -1.87 -10.46
C ASN A 254 8.86 -2.64 -9.39
N VAL A 255 8.27 -3.70 -8.84
CA VAL A 255 8.89 -4.46 -7.73
C VAL A 255 10.16 -5.21 -8.16
N LEU A 256 10.19 -5.76 -9.39
CA LEU A 256 11.39 -6.44 -9.89
C LEU A 256 12.55 -5.46 -10.10
N THR A 257 12.27 -4.23 -10.53
CA THR A 257 13.27 -3.17 -10.63
C THR A 257 13.86 -2.84 -9.26
N LEU A 258 13.01 -2.69 -8.24
CA LEU A 258 13.45 -2.43 -6.87
C LEU A 258 14.28 -3.59 -6.30
N PHE A 259 13.85 -4.84 -6.49
CA PHE A 259 14.61 -6.01 -6.06
C PHE A 259 15.95 -6.17 -6.77
N ALA A 260 16.01 -5.89 -8.08
CA ALA A 260 17.26 -5.96 -8.80
C ALA A 260 18.26 -4.89 -8.31
N TYR A 261 17.80 -3.66 -8.05
CA TYR A 261 18.64 -2.63 -7.42
C TYR A 261 19.04 -3.00 -5.98
N LYS A 262 18.17 -3.65 -5.22
CA LYS A 262 18.51 -4.15 -3.87
C LYS A 262 19.62 -5.20 -3.92
N LEU A 263 19.57 -6.12 -4.88
CA LEU A 263 20.61 -7.14 -5.08
C LEU A 263 21.91 -6.53 -5.61
N LEU A 264 21.81 -5.52 -6.48
CA LEU A 264 22.96 -4.82 -7.04
C LEU A 264 23.69 -3.96 -6.01
N TYR A 265 22.93 -3.27 -5.14
CA TYR A 265 23.46 -2.36 -4.13
C TYR A 265 22.83 -2.60 -2.74
N PRO A 266 23.12 -3.75 -2.10
CA PRO A 266 22.47 -4.16 -0.85
C PRO A 266 22.68 -3.19 0.31
N GLU A 267 23.80 -2.45 0.34
CA GLU A 267 24.12 -1.48 1.38
C GLU A 267 23.64 -0.04 1.06
N HIS A 268 22.98 0.16 -0.07
CA HIS A 268 22.60 1.50 -0.57
C HIS A 268 21.14 1.60 -1.01
N VAL A 269 20.48 0.46 -1.26
CA VAL A 269 19.06 0.37 -1.56
C VAL A 269 18.37 -0.39 -0.45
N PHE A 270 17.32 0.22 0.09
CA PHE A 270 16.59 -0.27 1.25
C PHE A 270 15.10 -0.33 0.91
N LEU A 271 14.43 -1.37 1.38
CA LEU A 271 13.03 -1.66 1.05
C LEU A 271 12.31 -2.05 2.34
N SER A 272 11.32 -1.27 2.75
CA SER A 272 10.42 -1.62 3.85
C SER A 272 9.19 -2.34 3.32
N ARG A 273 8.58 -3.21 4.12
CA ARG A 273 7.27 -3.79 3.87
C ARG A 273 6.20 -2.70 4.04
N GLY A 274 5.24 -2.62 3.12
CA GLY A 274 3.98 -1.91 3.28
C GLY A 274 2.80 -2.86 3.51
N ASN A 275 1.59 -2.34 3.66
CA ASN A 275 0.41 -3.20 3.81
C ASN A 275 0.04 -3.91 2.51
N HIS A 276 0.40 -3.34 1.35
CA HIS A 276 0.20 -3.97 0.05
C HIS A 276 1.24 -5.06 -0.27
N GLU A 277 2.29 -5.23 0.53
CA GLU A 277 3.12 -6.45 0.51
C GLU A 277 2.53 -7.55 1.43
N GLY A 278 1.21 -7.74 1.33
CA GLY A 278 0.42 -8.73 2.06
C GLY A 278 -0.49 -9.52 1.12
N LEU A 279 -0.63 -10.82 1.36
CA LEU A 279 -1.45 -11.73 0.57
C LEU A 279 -2.90 -11.25 0.46
N SER A 280 -3.46 -10.74 1.56
CA SER A 280 -4.84 -10.23 1.59
C SER A 280 -5.07 -9.08 0.60
N MET A 281 -4.12 -8.13 0.53
CA MET A 281 -4.21 -6.98 -0.38
C MET A 281 -3.99 -7.41 -1.83
N ASN A 282 -2.96 -8.22 -2.11
CA ASN A 282 -2.61 -8.60 -3.48
C ASN A 282 -3.72 -9.37 -4.21
N ARG A 283 -4.54 -10.11 -3.46
CA ARG A 283 -5.71 -10.83 -3.97
C ARG A 283 -6.83 -9.93 -4.47
N VAL A 284 -6.95 -8.75 -3.86
CA VAL A 284 -8.04 -7.80 -4.14
C VAL A 284 -7.55 -6.73 -5.13
N TYR A 285 -6.32 -6.24 -4.95
CA TYR A 285 -5.85 -5.01 -5.59
C TYR A 285 -4.94 -5.20 -6.81
N GLY A 286 -4.81 -6.43 -7.29
CA GLY A 286 -4.39 -6.73 -8.66
C GLY A 286 -3.03 -7.37 -8.82
N PHE A 287 -2.13 -7.30 -7.83
CA PHE A 287 -0.80 -7.89 -7.97
C PHE A 287 -0.84 -9.40 -8.18
N GLU A 288 -1.71 -10.13 -7.46
CA GLU A 288 -1.88 -11.57 -7.70
C GLU A 288 -2.31 -11.85 -9.14
N GLY A 289 -3.31 -11.12 -9.63
CA GLY A 289 -3.81 -11.26 -10.99
C GLY A 289 -2.74 -10.92 -12.04
N GLU A 290 -1.94 -9.89 -11.78
CA GLU A 290 -0.88 -9.44 -12.67
C GLU A 290 0.23 -10.49 -12.78
N VAL A 291 0.70 -11.03 -11.66
CA VAL A 291 1.74 -12.07 -11.64
C VAL A 291 1.23 -13.34 -12.33
N ARG A 292 -0.01 -13.76 -12.06
CA ARG A 292 -0.61 -14.93 -12.72
C ARG A 292 -0.76 -14.74 -14.23
N ALA A 293 -1.09 -13.53 -14.68
CA ALA A 293 -1.22 -13.22 -16.11
C ALA A 293 0.13 -13.16 -16.82
N LYS A 294 1.17 -12.62 -16.18
CA LYS A 294 2.51 -12.47 -16.78
C LYS A 294 3.34 -13.75 -16.67
N TYR A 295 3.16 -14.51 -15.59
CA TYR A 295 3.92 -15.69 -15.19
C TYR A 295 3.02 -16.85 -14.74
N SER A 296 2.95 -17.14 -13.43
CA SER A 296 2.21 -18.29 -12.89
C SER A 296 1.81 -18.07 -11.42
N ALA A 297 0.92 -18.94 -10.93
CA ALA A 297 0.53 -18.99 -9.51
C ALA A 297 1.73 -19.25 -8.58
N GLU A 298 2.61 -20.16 -8.98
CA GLU A 298 3.81 -20.54 -8.23
C GLU A 298 4.77 -19.35 -8.06
N VAL A 299 4.91 -18.50 -9.07
CA VAL A 299 5.73 -17.27 -8.97
C VAL A 299 5.09 -16.27 -7.99
N PHE A 300 3.76 -16.18 -7.95
CA PHE A 300 3.06 -15.34 -6.97
C PHE A 300 3.23 -15.84 -5.52
N ASP A 301 3.19 -17.16 -5.32
CA ASP A 301 3.46 -17.74 -4.01
C ASP A 301 4.89 -17.43 -3.54
N LEU A 302 5.87 -17.45 -4.46
CA LEU A 302 7.24 -17.03 -4.18
C LEU A 302 7.35 -15.54 -3.84
N PHE A 303 6.65 -14.66 -4.56
CA PHE A 303 6.55 -13.24 -4.18
C PHE A 303 5.99 -13.05 -2.77
N SER A 304 4.95 -13.82 -2.42
CA SER A 304 4.35 -13.77 -1.09
C SER A 304 5.35 -14.19 0.01
N GLU A 305 6.20 -15.18 -0.24
CA GLU A 305 7.31 -15.53 0.67
C GLU A 305 8.35 -14.41 0.80
N VAL A 306 8.72 -13.77 -0.31
CA VAL A 306 9.64 -12.62 -0.32
C VAL A 306 9.08 -11.46 0.47
N PHE A 307 7.81 -11.12 0.27
CA PHE A 307 7.12 -10.05 0.98
C PHE A 307 7.04 -10.30 2.48
N ASN A 308 6.83 -11.55 2.89
CA ASN A 308 6.90 -11.93 4.30
C ASN A 308 8.31 -11.76 4.90
N ALA A 309 9.37 -11.74 4.10
CA ALA A 309 10.73 -11.55 4.59
C ALA A 309 11.18 -10.08 4.65
N LEU A 310 10.50 -9.16 3.96
CA LEU A 310 10.84 -7.74 3.93
C LEU A 310 10.95 -7.15 5.35
N PRO A 311 11.98 -6.32 5.64
CA PRO A 311 12.03 -5.54 6.88
C PRO A 311 10.76 -4.71 7.08
N THR A 312 10.29 -4.58 8.31
CA THR A 312 9.12 -3.77 8.66
C THR A 312 9.39 -2.27 8.59
N GLY A 313 10.64 -1.85 8.80
CA GLY A 313 11.03 -0.44 8.70
C GLY A 313 12.52 -0.22 8.87
N HIS A 314 12.93 1.05 8.95
CA HIS A 314 14.33 1.46 8.99
C HIS A 314 14.56 2.58 10.01
N ILE A 315 15.80 2.69 10.51
CA ILE A 315 16.21 3.77 11.42
C ILE A 315 17.44 4.44 10.83
N LEU A 316 17.32 5.70 10.40
CA LEU A 316 18.41 6.44 9.76
C LEU A 316 19.19 7.24 10.80
N ASN A 317 20.50 7.01 10.87
CA ASN A 317 21.45 7.66 11.80
C ASN A 317 20.96 7.70 13.25
N GLU A 318 20.21 6.69 13.68
CA GLU A 318 19.59 6.60 15.02
C GLU A 318 18.72 7.83 15.37
N GLN A 319 18.21 8.56 14.37
CA GLN A 319 17.48 9.81 14.54
C GLN A 319 16.11 9.81 13.86
N VAL A 320 16.01 9.19 12.67
CA VAL A 320 14.78 9.19 11.88
C VAL A 320 14.23 7.77 11.80
N PHE A 321 13.05 7.57 12.35
CA PHE A 321 12.32 6.31 12.29
C PHE A 321 11.44 6.30 11.04
N VAL A 322 11.68 5.34 10.15
CA VAL A 322 10.96 5.20 8.88
C VAL A 322 10.12 3.92 8.91
N VAL A 323 8.82 4.07 8.76
CA VAL A 323 7.84 2.97 8.80
C VAL A 323 6.73 3.25 7.81
N HIS A 324 6.14 2.24 7.17
CA HIS A 324 5.11 2.49 6.14
C HIS A 324 3.84 3.13 6.73
N GLY A 325 3.20 2.44 7.69
CA GLY A 325 2.00 2.88 8.38
C GLY A 325 2.31 3.89 9.48
N GLY A 326 2.55 3.46 10.72
CA GLY A 326 2.72 4.42 11.80
C GLY A 326 3.06 3.82 13.15
N LEU A 327 2.55 4.49 14.20
CA LEU A 327 2.90 4.21 15.60
C LEU A 327 1.86 3.34 16.30
N TYR A 328 2.14 3.06 17.57
CA TYR A 328 1.60 1.90 18.26
C TYR A 328 0.45 2.23 19.22
N SER A 329 -0.37 1.22 19.49
CA SER A 329 -1.50 1.31 20.43
C SER A 329 -1.06 1.47 21.89
N ARG A 330 0.22 1.17 22.18
CA ARG A 330 0.86 1.27 23.49
C ARG A 330 1.98 2.32 23.49
N ASP A 331 2.17 2.99 24.63
CA ASP A 331 3.18 4.04 24.81
C ASP A 331 4.59 3.50 25.14
N ASP A 332 4.67 2.27 25.63
CA ASP A 332 5.91 1.65 26.12
C ASP A 332 6.68 0.89 25.03
N VAL A 333 6.29 1.02 23.76
CA VAL A 333 6.93 0.32 22.65
C VAL A 333 8.32 0.89 22.37
N THR A 334 9.33 0.03 22.49
CA THR A 334 10.73 0.36 22.19
C THR A 334 11.18 -0.24 20.87
N ILE A 335 12.28 0.27 20.30
CA ILE A 335 12.92 -0.35 19.13
C ILE A 335 13.26 -1.82 19.37
N ALA A 336 13.65 -2.19 20.60
CA ALA A 336 13.92 -3.57 20.97
C ALA A 336 12.66 -4.44 20.92
N ASP A 337 11.49 -3.90 21.24
CA ASP A 337 10.21 -4.62 21.10
C ASP A 337 9.87 -4.87 19.64
N LEU A 338 10.18 -3.93 18.75
CA LEU A 338 9.91 -4.04 17.31
C LEU A 338 10.71 -5.16 16.62
N GLN A 339 11.81 -5.60 17.23
CA GLN A 339 12.61 -6.72 16.73
C GLN A 339 12.06 -8.11 17.11
N LYS A 340 11.13 -8.18 18.08
CA LYS A 340 10.64 -9.45 18.63
C LYS A 340 9.62 -10.19 17.74
N PRO A 341 8.67 -9.52 17.06
CA PRO A 341 7.68 -10.20 16.23
C PRO A 341 8.33 -11.02 15.12
N ASN A 342 7.86 -12.25 14.91
CA ASN A 342 8.24 -13.02 13.73
C ASN A 342 7.53 -12.46 12.49
N ARG A 343 8.28 -11.78 11.61
CA ARG A 343 7.73 -11.18 10.40
C ARG A 343 7.53 -12.14 9.22
N PHE A 344 8.14 -13.34 9.25
CA PHE A 344 8.13 -14.35 8.17
C PHE A 344 6.78 -15.06 8.02
N ARG A 345 5.70 -14.29 7.94
CA ARG A 345 4.30 -14.71 7.89
C ARG A 345 3.47 -13.58 7.29
N GLU A 346 2.24 -13.93 6.92
CA GLU A 346 1.24 -12.94 6.54
C GLU A 346 1.01 -11.94 7.68
N ILE A 347 0.68 -10.70 7.30
CA ILE A 347 0.39 -9.60 8.21
C ILE A 347 -0.71 -10.03 9.19
N PRO A 348 -0.46 -10.02 10.51
CA PRO A 348 -1.48 -10.37 11.50
C PRO A 348 -2.60 -9.32 11.53
N GLU A 349 -3.77 -9.71 12.04
CA GLU A 349 -4.92 -8.80 12.17
C GLU A 349 -4.69 -7.67 13.19
N ASN A 350 -3.74 -7.85 14.13
CA ASN A 350 -3.36 -6.87 15.15
C ASN A 350 -1.90 -7.03 15.60
N GLY A 351 -1.46 -6.16 16.51
CA GLY A 351 -0.12 -6.16 17.10
C GLY A 351 0.90 -5.37 16.28
N LEU A 352 2.17 -5.37 16.74
CA LEU A 352 3.18 -4.41 16.28
C LEU A 352 3.46 -4.44 14.76
N ILE A 353 3.40 -5.60 14.11
CA ILE A 353 3.55 -5.68 12.64
C ILE A 353 2.34 -5.04 11.97
N CYS A 354 1.13 -5.35 12.42
CA CYS A 354 -0.09 -4.76 11.86
C CYS A 354 -0.09 -3.23 12.02
N GLU A 355 0.17 -2.74 13.23
CA GLU A 355 0.20 -1.31 13.53
C GLU A 355 1.29 -0.57 12.74
N SER A 356 2.48 -1.17 12.59
CA SER A 356 3.56 -0.59 11.76
C SER A 356 3.13 -0.41 10.30
N LEU A 357 2.23 -1.23 9.78
CA LEU A 357 1.84 -1.22 8.37
C LEU A 357 0.50 -0.51 8.11
N TRP A 358 -0.33 -0.28 9.13
CA TRP A 358 -1.71 0.20 8.95
C TRP A 358 -2.11 1.43 9.77
N ALA A 359 -1.31 1.82 10.77
CA ALA A 359 -1.65 2.96 11.63
C ALA A 359 -1.50 4.29 10.89
N ASP A 360 -2.38 5.26 11.19
CA ASP A 360 -2.36 6.61 10.61
C ASP A 360 -2.24 7.69 11.68
N PRO A 361 -1.57 8.82 11.39
CA PRO A 361 -1.61 9.99 12.24
C PRO A 361 -3.03 10.58 12.35
N GLN A 362 -3.29 11.30 13.43
CA GLN A 362 -4.49 12.12 13.60
C GLN A 362 -4.14 13.47 14.24
N PRO A 363 -4.86 14.55 13.90
CA PRO A 363 -4.54 15.87 14.43
C PRO A 363 -4.81 16.01 15.92
N MET A 364 -5.75 15.22 16.47
CA MET A 364 -6.16 15.27 17.87
C MET A 364 -5.22 14.41 18.73
N THR A 365 -4.98 14.85 19.97
CA THR A 365 -4.22 14.07 20.96
C THR A 365 -4.89 12.73 21.29
N GLY A 366 -4.10 11.77 21.72
CA GLY A 366 -4.53 10.43 22.11
C GLY A 366 -4.59 9.46 20.93
N ARG A 367 -5.45 8.45 21.05
CA ARG A 367 -5.65 7.40 20.05
C ARG A 367 -7.12 7.27 19.71
N SER A 368 -7.43 6.92 18.47
CA SER A 368 -8.78 6.52 18.08
C SER A 368 -8.74 5.25 17.21
N PRO A 369 -9.86 4.54 17.03
CA PRO A 369 -9.92 3.40 16.12
C PRO A 369 -9.57 3.82 14.68
N SER A 370 -8.79 3.00 13.98
CA SER A 370 -8.42 3.29 12.59
C SER A 370 -9.64 3.45 11.68
N LYS A 371 -9.56 4.47 10.82
CA LYS A 371 -10.52 4.69 9.73
C LYS A 371 -10.45 3.62 8.65
N ARG A 372 -9.43 2.76 8.67
CA ARG A 372 -9.20 1.69 7.69
C ARG A 372 -9.89 0.38 8.03
N GLY A 373 -10.52 0.25 9.19
CA GLY A 373 -11.27 -0.97 9.55
C GLY A 373 -10.37 -2.18 9.87
N VAL A 374 -9.13 -1.90 10.24
CA VAL A 374 -8.11 -2.82 10.77
C VAL A 374 -7.92 -2.51 12.26
N ASP A 375 -7.57 -3.52 13.07
CA ASP A 375 -7.36 -3.38 14.51
C ASP A 375 -6.00 -2.72 14.83
N CYS A 376 -5.90 -1.43 14.47
CA CYS A 376 -4.75 -0.57 14.72
C CYS A 376 -5.22 0.85 15.13
N PRO A 377 -4.34 1.65 15.78
CA PRO A 377 -4.71 2.99 16.19
C PRO A 377 -4.56 3.99 15.05
N SER A 378 -5.43 5.00 15.04
CA SER A 378 -5.03 6.35 14.67
C SER A 378 -4.33 7.01 15.86
N PHE A 379 -3.20 7.69 15.66
CA PHE A 379 -2.34 8.19 16.75
C PHE A 379 -2.09 9.70 16.68
N GLY A 380 -2.18 10.37 17.82
CA GLY A 380 -2.02 11.82 17.94
C GLY A 380 -0.58 12.31 18.11
N PRO A 381 -0.39 13.64 18.18
CA PRO A 381 0.93 14.26 18.35
C PRO A 381 1.64 13.88 19.66
N ASP A 382 0.89 13.65 20.73
CA ASP A 382 1.38 13.17 22.03
C ASP A 382 1.96 11.75 21.96
N VAL A 383 1.34 10.87 21.17
CA VAL A 383 1.84 9.51 20.92
C VAL A 383 3.17 9.57 20.16
N THR A 384 3.25 10.40 19.12
CA THR A 384 4.50 10.62 18.37
C THR A 384 5.61 11.16 19.26
N GLU A 385 5.31 12.19 20.06
CA GLU A 385 6.29 12.78 20.96
C GLU A 385 6.80 11.78 22.00
N THR A 386 5.90 10.99 22.59
CA THR A 386 6.24 9.97 23.58
C THR A 386 7.12 8.88 22.97
N PHE A 387 6.76 8.35 21.80
CA PHE A 387 7.55 7.33 21.12
C PHE A 387 8.95 7.82 20.77
N LEU A 388 9.06 9.02 20.20
CA LEU A 388 10.34 9.62 19.84
C LEU A 388 11.23 9.83 21.07
N LYS A 389 10.66 10.36 22.16
CA LYS A 389 11.38 10.59 23.42
C LYS A 389 11.88 9.26 24.03
N ASN A 390 11.01 8.26 24.11
CA ASN A 390 11.34 6.96 24.73
C ASN A 390 12.43 6.19 23.98
N ASN A 391 12.58 6.46 22.68
CA ASN A 391 13.54 5.79 21.81
C ASN A 391 14.71 6.67 21.38
N ASN A 392 14.86 7.87 21.95
CA ASN A 392 15.89 8.85 21.60
C ASN A 392 15.95 9.20 20.10
N LEU A 393 14.78 9.28 19.47
CA LEU A 393 14.60 9.64 18.07
C LEU A 393 14.11 11.08 17.93
N LYS A 394 14.22 11.65 16.72
CA LYS A 394 13.84 13.04 16.43
C LYS A 394 12.63 13.15 15.52
N LEU A 395 12.44 12.18 14.62
CA LEU A 395 11.48 12.28 13.53
C LEU A 395 10.90 10.92 13.16
N VAL A 396 9.60 10.88 12.88
CA VAL A 396 8.94 9.77 12.19
C VAL A 396 8.71 10.17 10.74
N VAL A 397 9.12 9.33 9.81
CA VAL A 397 8.77 9.42 8.38
C VAL A 397 7.92 8.20 8.03
N ARG A 398 6.79 8.44 7.39
CA ARG A 398 5.84 7.40 7.00
C ARG A 398 5.22 7.67 5.63
N SER A 399 4.43 6.74 5.12
CA SER A 399 3.84 6.82 3.76
C SER A 399 2.33 6.59 3.76
N HIS A 400 1.77 5.56 3.11
CA HIS A 400 0.43 4.95 3.32
C HIS A 400 -0.82 5.84 3.10
N GLU A 401 -0.70 7.16 3.10
CA GLU A 401 -1.76 8.12 2.83
C GLU A 401 -1.38 9.01 1.65
N VAL A 402 -2.28 9.08 0.67
CA VAL A 402 -2.15 10.01 -0.46
C VAL A 402 -2.22 11.44 0.07
N LYS A 403 -1.24 12.27 -0.30
CA LYS A 403 -1.21 13.71 0.03
C LYS A 403 -1.21 14.53 -1.26
N GLU A 404 -1.95 15.64 -1.29
CA GLU A 404 -2.12 16.47 -2.49
C GLU A 404 -0.78 16.95 -3.06
N GLU A 405 0.12 17.41 -2.20
CA GLU A 405 1.48 17.87 -2.58
C GLU A 405 2.53 16.75 -2.54
N GLY A 406 2.11 15.50 -2.40
CA GLY A 406 2.98 14.33 -2.28
C GLY A 406 3.65 14.16 -0.91
N TYR A 407 3.52 15.14 -0.01
CA TYR A 407 3.94 15.02 1.38
C TYR A 407 3.08 15.90 2.31
N GLU A 408 3.12 15.61 3.60
CA GLU A 408 2.52 16.45 4.64
C GLU A 408 3.37 16.40 5.91
N VAL A 409 3.50 17.54 6.60
CA VAL A 409 4.23 17.67 7.86
C VAL A 409 3.23 17.84 8.98
N GLU A 410 3.15 16.84 9.84
CA GLU A 410 2.15 16.71 10.90
C GLU A 410 2.83 16.69 12.27
N HIS A 411 2.01 16.71 13.33
CA HIS A 411 2.45 16.55 14.73
C HIS A 411 3.63 17.48 15.13
N ASN A 412 3.48 18.78 14.85
CA ASN A 412 4.49 19.80 15.17
C ASN A 412 5.86 19.55 14.52
N GLY A 413 5.87 18.98 13.30
CA GLY A 413 7.10 18.70 12.56
C GLY A 413 7.78 17.39 12.91
N LYS A 414 7.14 16.54 13.74
CA LYS A 414 7.71 15.27 14.22
C LYS A 414 7.18 14.04 13.48
N CYS A 415 6.12 14.17 12.68
CA CYS A 415 5.60 13.11 11.82
C CYS A 415 5.50 13.65 10.39
N ILE A 416 6.13 12.99 9.43
CA ILE A 416 6.07 13.37 8.02
C ILE A 416 5.48 12.22 7.23
N THR A 417 4.45 12.52 6.44
CA THR A 417 3.92 11.61 5.43
C THR A 417 4.58 11.92 4.09
N VAL A 418 5.11 10.93 3.37
CA VAL A 418 5.62 11.05 1.98
C VAL A 418 4.97 10.02 1.09
N PHE A 419 4.57 10.42 -0.11
CA PHE A 419 3.85 9.59 -1.07
C PHE A 419 4.42 9.78 -2.47
N SER A 420 4.85 8.71 -3.13
CA SER A 420 5.64 8.79 -4.37
C SER A 420 4.89 8.30 -5.62
N ALA A 421 3.57 8.12 -5.54
CA ALA A 421 2.70 7.80 -6.67
C ALA A 421 1.90 9.06 -7.10
N PRO A 422 2.43 9.88 -8.03
CA PRO A 422 1.71 11.06 -8.51
C PRO A 422 0.47 10.65 -9.33
N ASN A 423 -0.57 11.49 -9.32
CA ASN A 423 -1.86 11.21 -9.96
C ASN A 423 -2.35 9.78 -9.66
N TYR A 424 -2.37 9.42 -8.38
CA TYR A 424 -2.62 8.06 -7.93
C TYR A 424 -3.88 7.46 -8.58
N CYS A 425 -3.73 6.24 -9.10
CA CYS A 425 -4.77 5.52 -9.84
C CYS A 425 -5.37 6.29 -11.03
N ASP A 426 -4.59 7.16 -11.69
CA ASP A 426 -4.99 8.03 -12.81
C ASP A 426 -6.18 8.94 -12.52
N GLN A 427 -6.47 9.20 -11.25
CA GLN A 427 -7.71 9.85 -10.84
C GLN A 427 -7.53 10.93 -9.79
N MET A 428 -6.56 10.78 -8.89
CA MET A 428 -6.46 11.65 -7.72
C MET A 428 -5.85 13.02 -8.01
N GLY A 429 -5.05 13.16 -9.08
CA GLY A 429 -4.43 14.43 -9.47
C GLY A 429 -3.36 14.97 -8.49
N ASN A 430 -3.00 14.22 -7.45
CA ASN A 430 -1.96 14.59 -6.49
C ASN A 430 -0.56 14.65 -7.14
N LYS A 431 0.35 15.41 -6.53
CA LYS A 431 1.79 15.29 -6.79
C LYS A 431 2.36 14.07 -6.08
N GLY A 432 3.52 13.62 -6.53
CA GLY A 432 4.39 12.71 -5.80
C GLY A 432 5.50 13.51 -5.12
N ALA A 433 6.10 12.97 -4.07
CA ALA A 433 7.30 13.53 -3.46
C ALA A 433 8.28 12.45 -3.02
N PHE A 434 9.53 12.86 -2.82
CA PHE A 434 10.54 12.10 -2.08
C PHE A 434 11.32 13.05 -1.15
N ILE A 435 11.89 12.49 -0.08
CA ILE A 435 12.63 13.26 0.93
C ILE A 435 14.11 12.92 0.84
N ARG A 436 14.98 13.92 0.71
CA ARG A 436 16.43 13.73 0.82
C ARG A 436 16.90 14.11 2.22
N PHE A 437 17.66 13.21 2.84
CA PHE A 437 18.38 13.45 4.09
C PHE A 437 19.88 13.42 3.81
N THR A 438 20.60 14.40 4.33
CA THR A 438 22.07 14.44 4.30
C THR A 438 22.62 14.02 5.65
N GLY A 439 23.55 13.06 5.67
CA GLY A 439 24.25 12.61 6.86
C GLY A 439 24.89 13.77 7.64
N GLY A 440 24.94 13.63 8.96
CA GLY A 440 25.23 14.72 9.89
C GLY A 440 23.99 15.53 10.25
N SER A 441 23.40 16.25 9.29
CA SER A 441 22.27 17.16 9.57
C SER A 441 20.91 16.45 9.75
N MET A 442 20.68 15.37 9.01
CA MET A 442 19.42 14.62 8.94
C MET A 442 18.16 15.51 8.83
N THR A 443 18.29 16.68 8.20
CA THR A 443 17.17 17.59 7.96
C THR A 443 16.44 17.18 6.68
N PRO A 444 15.10 17.00 6.69
CA PRO A 444 14.36 16.58 5.52
C PRO A 444 14.33 17.68 4.45
N LYS A 445 14.67 17.32 3.20
CA LYS A 445 14.50 18.17 2.03
C LYS A 445 13.52 17.52 1.05
N TYR A 446 12.36 18.14 0.87
CA TYR A 446 11.30 17.62 0.01
C TYR A 446 11.54 18.00 -1.44
N THR A 447 11.32 17.05 -2.36
CA THR A 447 11.22 17.32 -3.79
C THR A 447 9.90 16.75 -4.30
N THR A 448 9.06 17.60 -4.87
CA THR A 448 7.77 17.21 -5.46
C THR A 448 7.88 17.04 -6.96
N PHE A 449 7.10 16.14 -7.54
CA PHE A 449 7.05 15.88 -8.98
C PHE A 449 5.63 15.52 -9.41
N THR A 450 5.34 15.67 -10.70
CA THR A 450 4.07 15.29 -11.31
C THR A 450 4.18 13.97 -12.05
N HIS A 451 3.04 13.36 -12.34
CA HIS A 451 2.97 12.11 -13.08
C HIS A 451 3.53 12.25 -14.50
N VAL A 452 3.97 11.15 -15.06
CA VAL A 452 4.34 11.04 -16.47
C VAL A 452 3.39 10.16 -17.24
N ALA A 453 3.38 10.29 -18.57
CA ALA A 453 2.59 9.43 -19.43
C ALA A 453 3.08 7.97 -19.34
N HIS A 454 2.14 7.03 -19.28
CA HIS A 454 2.37 5.60 -19.36
C HIS A 454 1.45 4.98 -20.44
N PRO A 455 1.71 3.74 -20.89
CA PRO A 455 0.84 3.06 -21.84
C PRO A 455 -0.57 2.81 -21.27
N GLY A 456 -1.54 2.60 -22.15
CA GLY A 456 -2.98 2.67 -21.84
C GLY A 456 -3.58 1.55 -20.98
N LYS A 457 -2.80 0.85 -20.16
CA LYS A 457 -3.36 -0.09 -19.17
C LYS A 457 -4.02 0.71 -18.05
N ARG A 458 -5.31 0.43 -17.82
CA ARG A 458 -6.06 1.09 -16.75
C ARG A 458 -5.56 0.59 -15.38
N PRO A 459 -5.60 1.41 -14.33
CA PRO A 459 -5.41 0.94 -12.95
C PRO A 459 -6.36 -0.20 -12.64
N MET A 460 -5.93 -1.12 -11.78
CA MET A 460 -6.69 -2.28 -11.32
C MET A 460 -7.12 -3.24 -12.45
N GLN A 461 -6.45 -3.22 -13.61
CA GLN A 461 -6.78 -4.07 -14.75
C GLN A 461 -6.76 -5.57 -14.40
N TYR A 462 -5.92 -5.96 -13.44
CA TYR A 462 -5.73 -7.34 -12.99
C TYR A 462 -6.43 -7.66 -11.67
N ALA A 463 -7.11 -6.70 -11.06
CA ALA A 463 -7.81 -6.89 -9.79
C ALA A 463 -9.02 -7.82 -9.94
N CYS A 464 -9.43 -8.45 -8.84
CA CYS A 464 -10.76 -9.03 -8.81
C CYS A 464 -11.76 -7.87 -8.93
N GLY A 465 -12.86 -8.03 -9.68
CA GLY A 465 -13.80 -6.94 -10.04
C GLY A 465 -14.42 -6.15 -8.89
N ALA A 466 -14.02 -6.42 -7.64
CA ALA A 466 -14.32 -5.68 -6.43
C ALA A 466 -13.65 -4.29 -6.36
N GLY A 467 -12.60 -4.04 -7.16
CA GLY A 467 -11.85 -2.77 -7.14
C GLY A 467 -12.45 -1.61 -7.95
N LEU A 468 -13.55 -1.84 -8.67
CA LEU A 468 -14.23 -0.84 -9.47
C LEU A 468 -15.39 -0.23 -8.66
N PHE A 469 -15.09 0.78 -7.86
CA PHE A 469 -16.09 1.69 -7.26
C PHE A 469 -16.04 3.04 -7.93
#